data_AF-A0A9C6U4L5-F1
#
_entry.id   AF-A0A9C6U4L5-F1
#
_cell.length_a   1.000
_cell.length_b   1.000
_cell.length_c   1.000
_cell.angle_alpha   90.00
_cell.angle_beta   90.00
_cell.angle_gamma   90.00
#
_symmetry.space_group_name_H-M   'P 1'
#
loop_
_entity.id
_entity.type
_entity.pdbx_description
1 polymer ?
#
loop_
_entity_poly.entity_id
_entity_poly.type
_entity_poly.pdbx_seq_one_letter_code
_entity_poly.pdbx_strand_id
1 'polypeptide(L)'
;MSMWALMRSNDFKNDPLSVCNCTPSHNGENAIAARSDLNPAGGRYPWGALGHRNHGATDTKITSWELARDLMFLGESGPPHYSDSCPPFSWSTADFAATTPHVGLPDKWTFPPVVHRWAWGMNQF
;
A
#
# COMPACT_ATOMS: atom_id res chain seq x y z
N MET A 1 2.09 -13.91 -13.26
CA MET A 1 1.98 -13.06 -12.06
C MET A 1 2.98 -13.55 -11.03
N SER A 2 3.79 -12.68 -10.42
CA SER A 2 4.75 -13.03 -9.37
C SER A 2 4.13 -12.85 -7.96
N MET A 3 4.75 -13.42 -6.92
CA MET A 3 4.33 -13.20 -5.53
C MET A 3 4.30 -11.71 -5.17
N TRP A 4 5.30 -10.95 -5.63
CA TRP A 4 5.35 -9.50 -5.44
C TRP A 4 4.16 -8.79 -6.10
N ALA A 5 3.87 -9.10 -7.36
CA ALA A 5 2.75 -8.47 -8.06
C ALA A 5 1.40 -8.77 -7.38
N LEU A 6 1.21 -9.98 -6.85
CA LEU A 6 0.00 -10.35 -6.09
C LEU A 6 -0.08 -9.59 -4.76
N MET A 7 1.01 -9.55 -3.98
CA MET A 7 1.02 -8.86 -2.69
C MET A 7 0.90 -7.33 -2.81
N ARG A 8 1.07 -6.78 -4.03
CA ARG A 8 0.90 -5.35 -4.36
C ARG A 8 -0.33 -5.10 -5.22
N SER A 9 -1.17 -6.11 -5.46
CA SER A 9 -2.31 -5.99 -6.36
C SER A 9 -3.44 -5.20 -5.71
N ASN A 10 -3.85 -4.14 -6.37
CA ASN A 10 -5.11 -3.45 -6.12
C ASN A 10 -5.56 -2.79 -7.41
N ASP A 11 -6.56 -3.36 -8.07
CA ASP A 11 -7.22 -2.77 -9.23
C ASP A 11 -8.71 -2.54 -8.96
N PHE A 12 -9.00 -1.99 -7.77
CA PHE A 12 -10.36 -1.99 -7.24
C PHE A 12 -11.40 -1.35 -8.14
N LYS A 13 -11.04 -0.42 -9.05
CA LYS A 13 -12.00 0.23 -9.96
C LYS A 13 -12.48 -0.70 -11.10
N ASN A 14 -11.71 -1.73 -11.43
CA ASN A 14 -11.99 -2.63 -12.55
C ASN A 14 -12.25 -4.08 -12.09
N ASP A 15 -11.72 -4.47 -10.93
CA ASP A 15 -11.86 -5.84 -10.42
C ASP A 15 -13.30 -6.09 -9.89
N PRO A 16 -14.06 -7.04 -10.47
CA PRO A 16 -15.41 -7.35 -10.02
C PRO A 16 -15.45 -7.94 -8.59
N LEU A 17 -14.33 -8.45 -8.07
CA LEU A 17 -14.21 -8.96 -6.70
C LEU A 17 -14.01 -7.83 -5.67
N SER A 18 -13.70 -6.61 -6.12
CA SER A 18 -13.56 -5.45 -5.24
C SER A 18 -14.89 -4.74 -4.91
N VAL A 19 -16.02 -5.29 -5.36
CA VAL A 19 -17.35 -4.70 -5.17
C VAL A 19 -17.88 -4.94 -3.75
N CYS A 20 -18.50 -3.92 -3.15
CA CYS A 20 -19.33 -4.02 -1.95
C CYS A 20 -20.73 -3.43 -2.16
N ASN A 21 -21.63 -3.70 -1.21
CA ASN A 21 -22.90 -3.00 -1.09
C ASN A 21 -22.69 -1.60 -0.48
N CYS A 22 -22.05 -0.75 -1.26
CA CYS A 22 -21.56 0.57 -0.89
C CYS A 22 -21.79 1.54 -2.06
N THR A 23 -21.61 2.84 -1.81
CA THR A 23 -21.69 3.87 -2.87
C THR A 23 -20.44 4.73 -2.81
N PRO A 24 -19.55 4.70 -3.83
CA PRO A 24 -19.59 3.83 -5.03
C PRO A 24 -19.43 2.34 -4.68
N SER A 25 -19.78 1.45 -5.62
CA SER A 25 -19.79 0.00 -5.40
C SER A 25 -18.39 -0.62 -5.35
N HIS A 26 -17.42 -0.06 -6.05
CA HIS A 26 -16.02 -0.49 -6.00
C HIS A 26 -15.30 0.14 -4.81
N ASN A 27 -14.53 -0.65 -4.07
CA ASN A 27 -13.91 -0.20 -2.82
C ASN A 27 -12.42 -0.53 -2.75
N GLY A 28 -11.60 0.47 -2.44
CA GLY A 28 -10.15 0.35 -2.33
C GLY A 28 -9.68 -0.58 -1.20
N GLU A 29 -10.55 -0.92 -0.24
CA GLU A 29 -10.28 -1.90 0.81
C GLU A 29 -10.29 -3.36 0.30
N ASN A 30 -11.12 -3.65 -0.71
CA ASN A 30 -11.37 -5.01 -1.18
C ASN A 30 -10.30 -5.45 -2.20
N ALA A 31 -9.05 -5.49 -1.77
CA ALA A 31 -7.91 -5.94 -2.54
C ALA A 31 -6.85 -6.58 -1.63
N ILE A 32 -5.89 -7.30 -2.19
CA ILE A 32 -4.76 -7.83 -1.41
C ILE A 32 -3.96 -6.70 -0.76
N ALA A 33 -3.74 -5.60 -1.50
CA ALA A 33 -3.05 -4.42 -1.01
C ALA A 33 -4.01 -3.23 -0.91
N ALA A 34 -4.75 -3.13 0.20
CA ALA A 34 -5.78 -2.11 0.38
C ALA A 34 -5.27 -0.66 0.21
N ARG A 35 -6.14 0.21 -0.31
CA ARG A 35 -5.98 1.67 -0.49
C ARG A 35 -7.23 2.40 -0.01
N SER A 36 -7.49 2.37 1.30
CA SER A 36 -8.68 3.00 1.88
C SER A 36 -8.67 4.52 1.73
N ASP A 37 -7.52 5.13 1.47
CA ASP A 37 -7.33 6.56 1.17
C ASP A 37 -7.93 6.98 -0.19
N LEU A 38 -8.22 6.01 -1.07
CA LEU A 38 -8.83 6.26 -2.38
C LEU A 38 -10.35 6.10 -2.37
N ASN A 39 -10.93 5.68 -1.25
CA ASN A 39 -12.37 5.63 -1.07
C ASN A 39 -12.91 7.07 -0.91
N PRO A 40 -14.01 7.46 -1.58
CA PRO A 40 -14.53 8.82 -1.41
C PRO A 40 -14.96 9.12 0.05
N ALA A 41 -14.50 10.23 0.63
CA ALA A 41 -14.89 10.65 1.99
C ALA A 41 -16.41 10.75 2.18
N GLY A 42 -17.14 11.18 1.15
CA GLY A 42 -18.61 11.27 1.14
C GLY A 42 -19.34 9.98 0.73
N GLY A 43 -18.64 8.85 0.61
CA GLY A 43 -19.23 7.57 0.22
C GLY A 43 -20.13 6.97 1.31
N ARG A 44 -21.00 6.04 0.90
CA ARG A 44 -21.84 5.27 1.83
C ARG A 44 -21.26 3.88 2.02
N TYR A 45 -20.89 3.56 3.26
CA TYR A 45 -20.25 2.31 3.61
C TYR A 45 -21.06 1.59 4.70
N PRO A 46 -21.19 0.26 4.64
CA PRO A 46 -21.98 -0.50 5.61
C PRO A 46 -21.30 -0.62 6.99
N TRP A 47 -19.98 -0.45 7.08
CA TRP A 47 -19.22 -0.35 8.32
C TRP A 47 -17.89 0.40 8.11
N GLY A 48 -17.23 0.80 9.20
CA GLY A 48 -16.10 1.73 9.16
C GLY A 48 -14.87 1.26 8.38
N ALA A 49 -14.59 -0.05 8.29
CA ALA A 49 -13.42 -0.57 7.57
C ALA A 49 -13.47 -0.25 6.06
N LEU A 50 -14.66 -0.19 5.46
CA LEU A 50 -14.83 0.13 4.04
C LEU A 50 -14.79 1.63 3.76
N GLY A 51 -14.71 2.48 4.78
CA GLY A 51 -14.71 3.94 4.64
C GLY A 51 -13.41 4.53 4.07
N HIS A 52 -13.44 5.85 3.87
CA HIS A 52 -12.26 6.67 3.62
C HIS A 52 -11.41 6.75 4.87
N ARG A 53 -10.18 6.22 4.82
CA ARG A 53 -9.30 6.10 5.98
C ARG A 53 -7.86 6.34 5.57
N ASN A 54 -7.09 6.93 6.48
CA ASN A 54 -5.63 6.92 6.43
C ASN A 54 -5.10 5.52 6.78
N HIS A 55 -5.41 4.53 5.94
CA HIS A 55 -5.18 3.12 6.16
C HIS A 55 -5.05 2.38 4.82
N GLY A 56 -4.32 1.27 4.84
CA GLY A 56 -4.12 0.42 3.68
C GLY A 56 -2.90 -0.47 3.87
N ALA A 57 -2.50 -1.15 2.80
CA ALA A 57 -1.22 -1.84 2.79
C ALA A 57 -0.07 -0.82 2.77
N THR A 58 0.89 -0.96 3.68
CA THR A 58 2.03 -0.04 3.83
C THR A 58 3.36 -0.67 3.44
N ASP A 59 3.40 -1.97 3.11
CA ASP A 59 4.60 -2.66 2.66
C ASP A 59 4.27 -3.98 1.92
N THR A 60 5.32 -4.66 1.45
CA THR A 60 5.33 -6.12 1.30
C THR A 60 6.71 -6.66 1.68
N LYS A 61 6.77 -7.89 2.21
CA LYS A 61 8.02 -8.60 2.51
C LYS A 61 7.89 -10.03 2.02
N ILE A 62 8.79 -10.44 1.15
CA ILE A 62 8.76 -11.74 0.48
C ILE A 62 10.14 -12.36 0.59
N THR A 63 10.21 -13.61 1.01
CA THR A 63 11.45 -14.38 1.00
C THR A 63 11.28 -15.62 0.14
N SER A 64 12.41 -16.18 -0.30
CA SER A 64 12.49 -17.53 -0.84
C SER A 64 13.37 -18.38 0.07
N TRP A 65 13.52 -19.66 -0.26
CA TRP A 65 14.50 -20.51 0.42
C TRP A 65 15.93 -19.94 0.29
N GLU A 66 16.30 -19.45 -0.90
CA GLU A 66 17.63 -18.88 -1.16
C GLU A 66 17.86 -17.61 -0.33
N LEU A 67 16.90 -16.67 -0.32
CA LEU A 67 17.03 -15.43 0.44
C LEU A 67 17.03 -15.67 1.95
N ALA A 68 16.19 -16.58 2.43
CA ALA A 68 16.07 -16.86 3.86
C ALA A 68 17.38 -17.42 4.45
N ARG A 69 18.14 -18.20 3.67
CA ARG A 69 19.46 -18.72 4.10
C ARG A 69 20.47 -17.62 4.43
N ASP A 70 20.38 -16.49 3.74
CA ASP A 70 21.26 -15.34 3.93
C ASP A 70 20.61 -14.23 4.79
N LEU A 71 19.49 -14.53 5.46
CA LEU A 71 18.68 -13.58 6.24
C LEU A 71 18.16 -12.40 5.41
N MET A 72 17.98 -12.59 4.11
CA MET A 72 17.53 -11.57 3.17
C MET A 72 16.04 -11.72 2.85
N PHE A 73 15.44 -10.66 2.33
CA PHE A 73 14.08 -10.66 1.80
C PHE A 73 13.93 -9.56 0.74
N LEU A 74 13.00 -9.74 -0.20
CA LEU A 74 12.50 -8.65 -1.03
C LEU A 74 11.52 -7.83 -0.19
N GLY A 75 11.82 -6.55 0.02
CA GLY A 75 10.95 -5.61 0.73
C GLY A 75 10.56 -4.45 -0.17
N GLU A 76 9.30 -4.01 -0.10
CA GLU A 76 8.88 -2.73 -0.65
C GLU A 76 8.12 -1.96 0.41
N SER A 77 8.41 -0.67 0.56
CA SER A 77 7.76 0.20 1.54
C SER A 77 6.82 1.19 0.84
N GLY A 78 5.67 1.44 1.46
CA GLY A 78 4.63 2.35 1.02
C GLY A 78 3.37 1.66 0.47
N PRO A 79 2.34 2.43 0.13
CA PRO A 79 1.13 1.91 -0.53
C PRO A 79 1.38 1.43 -1.97
N PRO A 80 0.58 0.47 -2.48
CA PRO A 80 0.70 0.02 -3.86
C PRO A 80 0.39 1.17 -4.83
N HIS A 81 1.15 1.25 -5.92
CA HIS A 81 1.05 2.33 -6.91
C HIS A 81 1.25 1.86 -8.37
N TYR A 82 0.92 0.59 -8.65
CA TYR A 82 1.21 -0.08 -9.92
C TYR A 82 0.01 -0.27 -10.86
N SER A 83 -1.15 0.31 -10.52
CA SER A 83 -2.36 0.24 -11.34
C SER A 83 -2.96 1.64 -11.51
N ASP A 84 -3.77 1.84 -12.56
CA ASP A 84 -4.51 3.09 -12.76
C ASP A 84 -5.56 3.35 -11.66
N SER A 85 -5.98 2.27 -10.98
CA SER A 85 -6.81 2.37 -9.78
C SER A 85 -6.05 3.01 -8.61
N CYS A 86 -4.75 2.80 -8.51
CA CYS A 86 -3.92 3.19 -7.37
C CYS A 86 -2.77 4.12 -7.80
N PRO A 87 -2.98 5.44 -7.90
CA PRO A 87 -1.88 6.38 -8.09
C PRO A 87 -0.96 6.41 -6.85
N PRO A 88 0.31 6.85 -7.00
CA PRO A 88 1.20 7.05 -5.86
C PRO A 88 0.58 7.92 -4.76
N PHE A 89 0.66 7.44 -3.52
CA PHE A 89 0.22 8.23 -2.36
C PHE A 89 1.20 9.39 -2.10
N SER A 90 0.66 10.58 -1.80
CA SER A 90 1.46 11.73 -1.37
C SER A 90 0.77 12.44 -0.21
N TRP A 91 1.49 12.68 0.89
CA TRP A 91 0.96 13.34 2.08
C TRP A 91 0.46 14.74 1.76
N SER A 92 1.23 15.54 1.03
CA SER A 92 0.91 16.93 0.67
C SER A 92 -0.43 17.10 -0.06
N THR A 93 -0.93 16.04 -0.69
CA THR A 93 -2.23 16.01 -1.39
C THR A 93 -3.33 15.27 -0.63
N ALA A 94 -2.98 14.54 0.43
CA ALA A 94 -3.95 13.78 1.22
C ALA A 94 -4.74 14.71 2.15
N ASP A 95 -6.05 14.53 2.22
CA ASP A 95 -6.93 15.28 3.12
C ASP A 95 -6.70 14.94 4.61
N PHE A 96 -5.92 13.89 4.90
CA PHE A 96 -5.46 13.52 6.24
C PHE A 96 -4.22 14.31 6.72
N ALA A 97 -3.53 15.03 5.84
CA ALA A 97 -2.21 15.58 6.12
C ALA A 97 -2.19 16.61 7.25
N ALA A 98 -3.24 17.44 7.33
CA ALA A 98 -3.37 18.49 8.33
C ALA A 98 -3.61 17.95 9.75
N THR A 99 -4.14 16.73 9.87
CA THR A 99 -4.56 16.13 11.15
C THR A 99 -3.73 14.91 11.55
N THR A 100 -2.89 14.40 10.65
CA THR A 100 -2.04 13.22 10.91
C THR A 100 -0.57 13.63 10.92
N PRO A 101 0.12 13.63 12.08
CA PRO A 101 1.56 13.83 12.12
C PRO A 101 2.31 12.72 11.35
N HIS A 102 3.23 13.13 10.47
CA HIS A 102 4.03 12.23 9.62
C HIS A 102 5.48 12.72 9.52
N VAL A 103 6.02 13.25 10.62
CA VAL A 103 7.38 13.80 10.70
C VAL A 103 8.40 12.71 10.37
N GLY A 104 9.32 13.00 9.45
CA GLY A 104 10.36 12.07 9.00
C GLY A 104 9.90 11.08 7.93
N LEU A 105 8.61 11.07 7.56
CA LEU A 105 8.15 10.29 6.42
C LEU A 105 8.36 11.05 5.09
N PRO A 106 8.67 10.34 3.99
CA PRO A 106 8.64 10.90 2.65
C PRO A 106 7.25 11.47 2.33
N ASP A 107 7.21 12.57 1.60
CA ASP A 107 5.94 13.12 1.11
C ASP A 107 5.27 12.14 0.13
N LYS A 108 5.97 11.81 -0.96
CA LYS A 108 5.51 10.92 -2.03
C LYS A 108 6.08 9.52 -1.90
N TRP A 109 5.22 8.51 -2.01
CA TRP A 109 5.56 7.10 -1.86
C TRP A 109 5.58 6.38 -3.20
N THR A 110 6.78 6.24 -3.78
CA THR A 110 7.05 5.55 -5.05
C THR A 110 8.30 4.68 -4.96
N PHE A 111 8.53 4.05 -3.81
CA PHE A 111 9.73 3.24 -3.60
C PHE A 111 9.64 1.93 -4.37
N PRO A 112 10.72 1.52 -5.07
CA PRO A 112 10.76 0.22 -5.73
C PRO A 112 10.99 -0.90 -4.70
N PRO A 113 10.66 -2.16 -5.05
CA PRO A 113 11.07 -3.29 -4.25
C PRO A 113 12.59 -3.44 -4.25
N VAL A 114 13.16 -3.72 -3.08
CA VAL A 114 14.60 -3.89 -2.86
C VAL A 114 14.87 -5.22 -2.15
N VAL A 115 15.93 -5.92 -2.56
CA VAL A 115 16.39 -7.08 -1.80
C VAL A 115 17.21 -6.56 -0.61
N HIS A 116 16.64 -6.65 0.58
CA HIS A 116 17.26 -6.18 1.82
C HIS A 116 18.49 -7.03 2.16
N ARG A 117 19.58 -6.35 2.51
CA ARG A 117 20.84 -6.93 2.98
C ARG A 117 21.21 -6.24 4.29
N TRP A 118 21.45 -7.02 5.33
CA TRP A 118 21.88 -6.47 6.61
C TRP A 118 23.33 -5.98 6.51
N ALA A 119 23.57 -4.73 6.89
CA ALA A 119 24.91 -4.24 7.14
C ALA A 119 25.18 -4.31 8.65
N TRP A 120 26.04 -5.24 9.08
CA TRP A 120 26.52 -5.30 10.46
C TRP A 120 27.92 -4.68 10.51
N GLY A 121 28.05 -3.50 11.12
CA GLY A 121 29.34 -2.84 11.34
C GLY A 121 29.32 -1.32 11.15
N MET A 122 29.97 -0.60 12.06
CA MET A 122 30.25 0.83 11.94
C MET A 122 31.19 1.05 10.74
N ASN A 123 30.67 1.38 9.55
CA ASN A 123 31.38 2.06 8.45
C ASN A 123 30.46 2.20 7.22
N GLN A 124 29.38 2.97 7.37
CA GLN A 124 28.58 3.43 6.23
C GLN A 124 28.11 4.87 6.50
N PHE A 125 29.07 5.79 6.67
CA PHE A 125 28.96 7.23 6.39
C PHE A 125 30.33 7.70 5.89
#